data_AF-A0A1B0AIM8-F1
#
_entry.id   AF-A0A1B0AIM8-F1
#
_cell.length_a   1.000
_cell.length_b   1.000
_cell.length_c   1.000
_cell.angle_alpha   90.00
_cell.angle_beta   90.00
_cell.angle_gamma   90.00
#
_symmetry.space_group_name_H-M   'P 1'
#
loop_
_entity.id
_entity.type
_entity.pdbx_description
1 polymer ?
#
loop_
_entity_poly.entity_id
_entity_poly.type
_entity_poly.pdbx_seq_one_letter_code
_entity_poly.pdbx_strand_id
1 'polypeptide(L)'
;MGFDTKKMLDRLRLGDIKESLEELKPHTLKPCWKKLWPSLTAENDEESVQVQTLTANIAEIANGIERDGFEQIESSDIQESLKSQDEDLTKTDFEKMLISQPIEEEASTSTGNVTVNLENLSEGLRMANELRDFFMNIDPSMERSLIFKRQIADATAAYQSELQEFLKTAKQEKITKFFKPLPKP
;
A
#
# COMPACT_ATOMS: atom_id res chain seq x y z
N MET A 1 22.28 17.77 6.78
CA MET A 1 21.21 17.64 5.76
C MET A 1 21.06 16.14 5.48
N GLY A 2 20.14 15.47 6.15
CA GLY A 2 19.92 14.03 5.93
C GLY A 2 19.12 13.84 4.66
N PHE A 3 19.68 13.14 3.66
CA PHE A 3 18.94 12.75 2.47
C PHE A 3 18.01 11.60 2.86
N ASP A 4 16.71 11.85 2.85
CA ASP A 4 15.70 10.83 3.10
C ASP A 4 15.58 9.92 1.86
N THR A 5 16.27 8.79 1.94
CA THR A 5 16.39 7.79 0.88
C THR A 5 15.05 7.14 0.56
N LYS A 6 14.11 7.09 1.51
CA LYS A 6 12.74 6.60 1.30
C LYS A 6 11.96 7.57 0.40
N LYS A 7 12.02 8.86 0.70
CA LYS A 7 11.43 9.92 -0.12
C LYS A 7 12.03 10.01 -1.53
N MET A 8 13.28 9.59 -1.72
CA MET A 8 13.88 9.46 -3.06
C MET A 8 13.38 8.21 -3.79
N LEU A 9 13.28 7.08 -3.11
CA LEU A 9 12.79 5.83 -3.69
C LEU A 9 11.31 5.94 -4.11
N ASP A 10 10.47 6.58 -3.30
CA ASP A 10 9.05 6.78 -3.63
C ASP A 10 8.86 7.71 -4.84
N ARG A 11 9.69 8.75 -4.95
CA ARG A 11 9.70 9.62 -6.14
C ARG A 11 10.19 8.92 -7.41
N LEU A 12 11.14 7.99 -7.28
CA LEU A 12 11.61 7.18 -8.40
C LEU A 12 10.49 6.25 -8.89
N ARG A 13 9.85 5.52 -7.97
CA ARG A 13 8.73 4.62 -8.27
C ARG A 13 7.55 5.33 -8.93
N LEU A 14 7.23 6.54 -8.48
CA LEU A 14 6.17 7.33 -9.09
C LEU A 14 6.53 7.79 -10.52
N GLY A 15 7.81 8.10 -10.75
CA GLY A 15 8.35 8.36 -12.08
C GLY A 15 8.14 7.17 -13.01
N ASP A 16 8.51 5.97 -12.56
CA ASP A 16 8.41 4.74 -13.35
C ASP A 16 6.95 4.39 -13.72
N ILE A 17 6.01 4.57 -12.78
CA ILE A 17 4.58 4.33 -13.03
C ILE A 17 4.02 5.35 -14.03
N LYS A 18 4.40 6.63 -13.90
CA LYS A 18 3.96 7.69 -14.82
C LYS A 18 4.50 7.46 -16.22
N GLU A 19 5.78 7.14 -16.34
CA GLU A 19 6.43 6.86 -17.63
C GLU A 19 5.79 5.64 -18.30
N SER A 20 5.54 4.58 -17.53
CA SER A 20 4.80 3.40 -18.00
C SER A 20 3.37 3.74 -18.44
N LEU A 21 2.69 4.67 -17.76
CA LEU A 21 1.34 5.12 -18.13
C LEU A 21 1.34 5.98 -19.40
N GLU A 22 2.35 6.83 -19.59
CA GLU A 22 2.51 7.65 -20.80
C GLU A 22 2.91 6.81 -22.02
N GLU A 23 3.63 5.70 -21.83
CA GLU A 23 3.93 4.74 -22.90
C GLU A 23 2.69 3.92 -23.36
N LEU A 24 1.68 3.79 -22.49
CA LEU A 24 0.45 3.09 -22.82
C LEU A 24 -0.41 3.93 -23.78
N LYS A 25 -0.38 3.54 -25.06
CA LYS A 25 -1.20 4.23 -26.05
C LYS A 25 -2.69 3.99 -25.80
N PRO A 26 -3.57 5.01 -25.90
CA PRO A 26 -5.00 4.88 -25.61
C PRO A 26 -5.73 3.78 -26.42
N HIS A 27 -5.29 3.53 -27.66
CA HIS A 27 -5.85 2.50 -28.53
C HIS A 27 -5.49 1.06 -28.12
N THR A 28 -4.52 0.88 -27.22
CA THR A 28 -4.17 -0.40 -26.59
C THR A 28 -4.99 -0.63 -25.31
N LEU A 29 -5.30 0.44 -24.59
CA LEU A 29 -6.11 0.41 -23.37
C LEU A 29 -7.58 0.11 -23.66
N LYS A 30 -8.18 0.77 -24.65
CA LYS A 30 -9.62 0.60 -24.97
C LYS A 30 -10.00 -0.86 -25.28
N PRO A 31 -9.24 -1.64 -26.09
CA PRO A 31 -9.50 -3.06 -26.31
C PRO A 31 -9.24 -3.96 -25.09
N CYS A 32 -8.26 -3.64 -24.25
CA CYS A 32 -7.98 -4.38 -23.01
C CYS A 32 -9.12 -4.18 -22.00
N TRP A 33 -9.57 -2.94 -21.81
CA TRP A 33 -10.72 -2.62 -20.98
C TRP A 33 -12.02 -3.16 -21.57
N LYS A 34 -12.19 -3.18 -22.90
CA LYS A 34 -13.31 -3.89 -23.58
C LYS A 34 -13.43 -5.36 -23.17
N LYS A 35 -12.30 -6.05 -22.99
CA LYS A 35 -12.30 -7.48 -22.62
C LYS A 35 -12.57 -7.71 -21.14
N LEU A 36 -12.05 -6.83 -20.28
CA LEU A 36 -12.20 -6.95 -18.82
C LEU A 36 -13.55 -6.40 -18.33
N TRP A 37 -14.05 -5.37 -19.01
CA TRP A 37 -15.30 -4.68 -18.68
C TRP A 37 -16.02 -4.19 -19.95
N PRO A 38 -16.75 -5.09 -20.64
CA PRO A 38 -17.40 -4.77 -21.91
C PRO A 38 -18.38 -3.59 -21.83
N SER A 39 -19.06 -3.42 -20.69
CA SER A 39 -20.06 -2.36 -20.48
C SER A 39 -19.51 -0.94 -20.47
N LEU A 40 -18.19 -0.75 -20.31
CA LEU A 40 -17.53 0.58 -20.23
C LEU A 40 -17.22 1.15 -21.61
N THR A 41 -17.44 0.38 -22.68
CA THR A 41 -16.84 0.66 -23.99
C THR A 41 -17.81 0.47 -25.16
N ALA A 42 -19.09 0.29 -24.85
CA ALA A 42 -20.15 0.59 -25.80
C ALA A 42 -20.03 2.08 -26.14
N GLU A 43 -19.96 2.40 -27.44
CA GLU A 43 -19.89 3.78 -27.91
C GLU A 43 -21.24 4.43 -27.61
N ASN A 44 -21.34 5.02 -26.42
CA ASN A 44 -22.59 5.55 -25.90
C ASN A 44 -22.66 7.05 -26.18
N ASP A 45 -23.12 7.41 -27.38
CA ASP A 45 -23.80 8.71 -27.54
C ASP A 45 -25.03 8.82 -26.60
N GLU A 46 -25.52 7.65 -26.15
CA GLU A 46 -26.60 7.46 -25.18
C GLU A 46 -26.21 7.77 -23.71
N GLU A 47 -24.91 7.81 -23.38
CA GLU A 47 -24.41 8.10 -22.03
C GLU A 47 -24.60 9.58 -21.69
N SER A 48 -24.43 10.48 -22.67
CA SER A 48 -24.69 11.92 -22.46
C SER A 48 -26.17 12.21 -22.16
N VAL A 49 -27.08 11.48 -22.80
CA VAL A 49 -28.54 11.60 -22.62
C VAL A 49 -28.97 11.00 -21.28
N GLN A 50 -28.36 9.88 -20.88
CA GLN A 50 -28.58 9.26 -19.56
C GLN A 50 -28.09 10.14 -18.42
N VAL A 51 -26.92 10.76 -18.55
CA VAL A 51 -26.38 11.66 -17.51
C VAL A 51 -27.28 12.87 -17.32
N GLN A 52 -27.75 13.52 -18.40
CA GLN A 52 -28.69 14.66 -18.27
C GLN A 52 -30.00 14.25 -17.60
N THR A 53 -30.58 13.10 -17.99
CA THR A 53 -31.82 12.57 -17.40
C THR A 53 -31.63 12.23 -15.92
N LEU A 54 -30.51 11.59 -15.57
CA LEU A 54 -30.18 11.23 -14.20
C LEU A 54 -29.98 12.49 -13.33
N THR A 55 -29.27 13.48 -13.86
CA THR A 55 -29.02 14.76 -13.19
C THR A 55 -30.33 15.49 -12.89
N ALA A 56 -31.27 15.50 -13.84
CA ALA A 56 -32.61 16.06 -13.64
C ALA A 56 -33.40 15.31 -12.56
N ASN A 57 -33.36 13.98 -12.56
CA ASN A 57 -34.04 13.16 -11.54
C ASN A 57 -33.45 13.38 -10.13
N ILE A 58 -32.13 13.52 -10.01
CA ILE A 58 -31.48 13.80 -8.72
C ILE A 58 -31.89 15.19 -8.21
N ALA A 59 -31.92 16.20 -9.07
CA ALA A 59 -32.40 17.53 -8.72
C ALA A 59 -33.88 17.47 -8.27
N GLU A 60 -34.74 16.76 -8.98
CA GLU A 60 -36.15 16.59 -8.60
C GLU A 60 -36.30 15.93 -7.22
N ILE A 61 -35.56 14.85 -6.96
CA ILE A 61 -35.56 14.16 -5.66
C ILE A 61 -35.06 15.09 -4.55
N ALA A 62 -33.96 15.82 -4.80
CA ALA A 62 -33.39 16.75 -3.83
C ALA A 62 -34.39 17.85 -3.45
N ASN A 63 -35.01 18.49 -4.44
CA ASN A 63 -36.03 19.51 -4.21
C ASN A 63 -37.30 18.96 -3.53
N GLY A 64 -37.55 17.64 -3.62
CA GLY A 64 -38.63 16.96 -2.89
C GLY A 64 -38.32 16.67 -1.43
N ILE A 65 -37.09 16.89 -0.96
CA ILE A 65 -36.73 16.75 0.45
C ILE A 65 -37.11 18.06 1.15
N GLU A 66 -38.15 18.04 2.01
CA GLU A 66 -38.53 19.16 2.88
C GLU A 66 -37.51 19.38 4.02
N ARG A 67 -36.26 19.66 3.65
CA ARG A 67 -35.17 19.97 4.58
C ARG A 67 -34.42 21.19 4.06
N ASP A 68 -34.13 22.08 4.99
CA ASP A 68 -33.41 23.32 4.76
C ASP A 68 -32.08 23.05 4.01
N GLY A 69 -31.91 23.66 2.85
CA GLY A 69 -30.71 23.55 2.00
C GLY A 69 -30.82 22.69 0.73
N PHE A 70 -31.95 22.03 0.45
CA PHE A 70 -32.15 21.26 -0.79
C PHE A 70 -33.16 21.89 -1.77
N GLU A 71 -33.79 23.00 -1.38
CA GLU A 71 -34.95 23.61 -2.05
C GLU A 71 -34.65 24.29 -3.40
N GLN A 72 -33.38 24.33 -3.82
CA GLN A 72 -32.92 25.05 -5.01
C GLN A 72 -31.80 24.31 -5.75
N ILE A 73 -31.68 22.99 -5.60
CA ILE A 73 -30.65 22.24 -6.33
C ILE A 73 -31.08 22.11 -7.79
N GLU A 74 -30.32 22.70 -8.70
CA GLU A 74 -30.54 22.56 -10.14
C GLU A 74 -29.71 21.41 -10.72
N SER A 75 -30.15 20.91 -11.87
CA SER A 75 -29.34 19.97 -12.65
C SER A 75 -27.98 20.57 -13.03
N SER A 76 -27.91 21.90 -13.19
CA SER A 76 -26.68 22.66 -13.44
C SER A 76 -25.62 22.42 -12.37
N ASP A 77 -26.05 22.47 -11.10
CA ASP A 77 -25.17 22.37 -9.94
C ASP A 77 -24.56 20.97 -9.83
N ILE A 78 -25.38 19.94 -10.11
CA ILE A 78 -24.94 18.55 -10.13
C ILE A 78 -24.01 18.30 -11.32
N GLN A 79 -24.31 18.85 -12.50
CA GLN A 79 -23.44 18.78 -13.68
C GLN A 79 -22.08 19.44 -13.45
N GLU A 80 -22.05 20.60 -12.81
CA GLU A 80 -20.80 21.30 -12.44
C GLU A 80 -19.99 20.47 -11.45
N SER A 81 -20.66 19.88 -10.45
CA SER A 81 -20.00 19.00 -9.48
C SER A 81 -19.46 17.70 -10.08
N LEU A 82 -20.06 17.18 -11.16
CA LEU A 82 -19.54 16.02 -11.88
C LEU A 82 -18.34 16.40 -12.74
N LYS A 83 -18.38 17.56 -13.41
CA LYS A 83 -17.27 18.06 -14.21
C LYS A 83 -16.03 18.40 -13.38
N SER A 84 -16.21 18.89 -12.15
CA SER A 84 -15.09 19.16 -11.25
C SER A 84 -14.38 17.90 -10.73
N GLN A 85 -14.99 16.72 -10.87
CA GLN A 85 -14.36 15.43 -10.57
C GLN A 85 -13.60 14.82 -11.76
N ASP A 86 -13.78 15.38 -12.96
CA ASP A 86 -13.13 14.93 -14.20
C ASP A 86 -11.80 15.67 -14.45
N GLU A 87 -11.30 16.42 -13.45
CA GLU A 87 -9.93 16.93 -13.48
C GLU A 87 -8.95 15.74 -13.49
N ASP A 88 -8.17 15.64 -14.58
CA ASP A 88 -7.08 14.68 -14.71
C ASP A 88 -6.18 14.75 -13.47
N LEU A 89 -6.07 13.63 -12.75
CA LEU A 89 -5.18 13.51 -11.59
C LEU A 89 -3.77 13.91 -12.01
N THR A 90 -3.28 15.03 -11.47
CA THR A 90 -1.95 15.51 -11.81
C THR A 90 -0.90 14.73 -11.01
N LYS A 91 0.35 14.74 -11.47
CA LYS A 91 1.48 14.19 -10.72
C LYS A 91 1.50 14.67 -9.26
N THR A 92 1.13 15.92 -9.03
CA THR A 92 1.05 16.54 -7.70
C THR A 92 -0.01 15.89 -6.83
N ASP A 93 -1.12 15.44 -7.41
CA ASP A 93 -2.23 14.82 -6.68
C ASP A 93 -1.89 13.37 -6.31
N PHE A 94 -1.18 12.65 -7.19
CA PHE A 94 -0.57 11.36 -6.83
C PHE A 94 0.47 11.51 -5.72
N GLU A 95 1.34 12.53 -5.79
CA GLU A 95 2.31 12.81 -4.72
C GLU A 95 1.60 13.12 -3.39
N LYS A 96 0.54 13.92 -3.40
CA LYS A 96 -0.27 14.20 -2.19
C LYS A 96 -0.95 12.95 -1.64
N MET A 97 -1.45 12.06 -2.49
CA MET A 97 -2.12 10.81 -2.07
C MET A 97 -1.14 9.85 -1.40
N LEU A 98 0.11 9.81 -1.85
CA LEU A 98 1.20 9.04 -1.24
C LEU A 98 1.71 9.69 0.07
N ILE A 99 1.71 11.01 0.16
CA ILE A 99 2.04 11.74 1.41
C ILE A 99 0.92 11.62 2.44
N SER A 100 -0.34 11.51 1.99
CA SER A 100 -1.53 11.40 2.85
C SER A 100 -1.89 9.97 3.22
N GLN A 101 -1.25 8.96 2.61
CA GLN A 101 -1.15 7.67 3.28
C GLN A 101 -0.50 7.96 4.63
N PRO A 102 -1.02 7.41 5.74
CA PRO A 102 -0.26 7.38 6.96
C PRO A 102 1.04 6.68 6.55
N ILE A 103 2.11 7.45 6.46
CA ILE A 103 3.38 6.92 6.91
C ILE A 103 2.98 6.50 8.31
N GLU A 104 2.80 5.19 8.53
CA GLU A 104 3.14 4.62 9.81
C GLU A 104 4.61 5.00 10.02
N GLU A 105 4.83 6.27 10.38
CA GLU A 105 5.76 6.60 11.40
C GLU A 105 5.28 5.69 12.50
N GLU A 106 6.06 4.64 12.72
CA GLU A 106 6.38 4.17 14.05
C GLU A 106 6.68 5.40 14.91
N ALA A 107 5.61 6.13 15.26
CA ALA A 107 5.53 6.96 16.40
C ALA A 107 5.81 5.95 17.50
N SER A 108 7.08 5.90 17.87
CA SER A 108 7.59 5.31 19.10
C SER A 108 6.86 6.00 20.24
N THR A 109 5.60 5.64 20.39
CA THR A 109 4.86 5.74 21.61
C THR A 109 5.51 4.70 22.48
N SER A 110 6.46 5.19 23.29
CA SER A 110 7.06 4.48 24.41
C SER A 110 5.96 3.77 25.21
N THR A 111 5.69 2.52 24.86
CA THR A 111 4.83 1.62 25.61
C THR A 111 5.58 0.29 25.70
N GLY A 112 6.38 0.17 26.75
CA GLY A 112 7.15 -1.04 27.06
C GLY A 112 8.36 -1.22 26.13
N ASN A 113 9.54 -1.22 26.74
CA ASN A 113 10.80 -1.65 26.13
C ASN A 113 10.77 -3.15 25.77
N VAL A 114 9.94 -3.57 24.82
CA VAL A 114 10.09 -4.87 24.16
C VAL A 114 11.16 -4.71 23.10
N THR A 115 12.42 -4.65 23.54
CA THR A 115 13.57 -4.72 22.65
C THR A 115 13.58 -6.12 22.02
N VAL A 116 13.66 -6.17 20.69
CA VAL A 116 13.93 -7.41 19.95
C VAL A 116 15.24 -7.99 20.51
N ASN A 117 15.14 -9.14 21.16
CA ASN A 117 16.29 -9.85 21.71
C ASN A 117 16.45 -11.20 20.99
N LEU A 118 17.64 -11.79 21.10
CA LEU A 118 17.99 -13.02 20.39
C LEU A 118 17.01 -14.17 20.65
N GLU A 119 16.54 -14.30 21.89
CA GLU A 119 15.63 -15.36 22.32
C GLU A 119 14.24 -15.19 21.68
N ASN A 120 13.64 -14.01 21.82
CA ASN A 120 12.33 -13.69 21.25
C ASN A 120 12.32 -13.79 19.72
N LEU A 121 13.42 -13.39 19.06
CA LEU A 121 13.56 -13.47 17.61
C LEU A 121 13.67 -14.94 17.14
N SER A 122 14.47 -15.74 17.86
CA SER A 122 14.60 -17.17 17.56
C SER A 122 13.28 -17.92 17.75
N GLU A 123 12.54 -17.58 18.80
CA GLU A 123 11.24 -18.18 19.12
C GLU A 123 10.16 -17.79 18.11
N GLY A 124 10.11 -16.51 17.70
CA GLY A 124 9.23 -16.04 16.64
C GLY A 124 9.45 -16.78 15.31
N LEU A 125 10.72 -16.97 14.93
CA LEU A 125 11.07 -17.73 13.72
C LEU A 125 10.76 -19.23 13.84
N ARG A 126 10.87 -19.82 15.04
CA ARG A 126 10.45 -21.20 15.31
C ARG A 126 8.94 -21.34 15.08
N MET A 127 8.12 -20.47 15.67
CA MET A 127 6.66 -20.48 15.51
C MET A 127 6.23 -20.30 14.05
N ALA A 128 6.90 -19.41 13.30
CA ALA A 128 6.61 -19.23 11.88
C ALA A 128 6.86 -20.50 11.05
N ASN A 129 7.92 -21.26 11.36
CA ASN A 129 8.17 -22.56 10.73
C ASN A 129 7.09 -23.59 11.08
N GLU A 130 6.68 -23.65 12.35
CA GLU A 130 5.62 -24.58 12.79
C GLU A 130 4.29 -24.26 12.12
N LEU A 131 3.93 -22.98 12.01
CA LEU A 131 2.71 -22.54 11.35
C LEU A 131 2.70 -22.94 9.87
N ARG A 132 3.83 -22.75 9.18
CA ARG A 132 4.01 -23.18 7.79
C ARG A 132 3.81 -24.68 7.63
N ASP A 133 4.44 -25.47 8.48
CA ASP A 133 4.42 -26.92 8.38
C ASP A 133 3.03 -27.46 8.78
N PHE A 134 2.33 -26.81 9.71
CA PHE A 134 0.95 -27.11 10.06
C PHE A 134 0.02 -26.96 8.85
N PHE A 135 0.01 -25.80 8.18
CA PHE A 135 -0.86 -25.56 7.03
C PHE A 135 -0.46 -26.36 5.78
N MET A 136 0.80 -26.76 5.64
CA MET A 136 1.22 -27.75 4.64
C MET A 136 0.52 -29.10 4.81
N ASN A 137 0.22 -29.50 6.06
CA ASN A 137 -0.32 -30.81 6.38
C ASN A 137 -1.86 -30.84 6.44
N ILE A 138 -2.49 -29.74 6.84
CA ILE A 138 -3.95 -29.70 7.05
C ILE A 138 -4.73 -29.12 5.87
N ASP A 139 -4.08 -28.38 4.97
CA ASP A 139 -4.77 -27.75 3.84
C ASP A 139 -4.96 -28.76 2.69
N PRO A 140 -6.21 -29.06 2.28
CA PRO A 140 -6.47 -29.96 1.15
C PRO A 140 -5.93 -29.43 -0.19
N SER A 141 -5.71 -28.12 -0.31
CA SER A 141 -5.20 -27.47 -1.51
C SER A 141 -3.70 -27.25 -1.43
N MET A 142 -2.93 -28.07 -2.13
CA MET A 142 -1.47 -27.95 -2.23
C MET A 142 -1.01 -26.57 -2.77
N GLU A 143 -1.72 -26.01 -3.76
CA GLU A 143 -1.35 -24.72 -4.35
C GLU A 143 -1.46 -23.58 -3.32
N ARG A 144 -2.63 -23.45 -2.70
CA ARG A 144 -2.87 -22.47 -1.62
C ARG A 144 -1.87 -22.62 -0.47
N SER A 145 -1.60 -23.85 -0.03
CA SER A 145 -0.69 -24.08 1.08
C SER A 145 0.74 -23.70 0.70
N LEU A 146 1.19 -23.97 -0.53
CA LEU A 146 2.50 -23.55 -1.04
C LEU A 146 2.63 -22.02 -1.13
N ILE A 147 1.57 -21.33 -1.56
CA ILE A 147 1.54 -19.86 -1.59
C ILE A 147 1.68 -19.31 -0.17
N PHE A 148 0.90 -19.82 0.79
CA PHE A 148 0.99 -19.41 2.20
C PHE A 148 2.40 -19.63 2.75
N LYS A 149 2.99 -20.81 2.50
CA LYS A 149 4.34 -21.17 2.90
C LYS A 149 5.38 -20.17 2.38
N ARG A 150 5.26 -19.76 1.11
CA ARG A 150 6.15 -18.75 0.51
C ARG A 150 5.97 -17.39 1.17
N GLN A 151 4.73 -16.95 1.36
CA GLN A 151 4.43 -15.65 1.98
C GLN A 151 4.99 -15.54 3.41
N ILE A 152 4.87 -16.60 4.22
CA ILE A 152 5.47 -16.63 5.56
C ILE A 152 7.01 -16.60 5.49
N ALA A 153 7.61 -17.30 4.53
CA ALA A 153 9.07 -17.25 4.34
C ALA A 153 9.53 -15.84 3.94
N ASP A 154 8.82 -15.19 3.02
CA ASP A 154 9.13 -13.83 2.57
C ASP A 154 8.96 -12.82 3.72
N ALA A 155 7.87 -12.92 4.49
CA ALA A 155 7.61 -12.07 5.65
C ALA A 155 8.63 -12.27 6.79
N THR A 156 9.27 -13.44 6.88
CA THR A 156 10.27 -13.73 7.93
C THR A 156 11.72 -13.50 7.52
N ALA A 157 12.00 -13.18 6.26
CA ALA A 157 13.35 -13.04 5.73
C ALA A 157 14.19 -11.94 6.43
N ALA A 158 13.55 -10.81 6.79
CA ALA A 158 14.20 -9.72 7.50
C ALA A 158 14.68 -10.18 8.90
N TYR A 159 13.80 -10.85 9.65
CA TYR A 159 14.10 -11.39 10.98
C TYR A 159 15.16 -12.48 10.94
N GLN A 160 15.21 -13.31 9.88
CA GLN A 160 16.28 -14.29 9.69
C GLN A 160 17.63 -13.62 9.50
N SER A 161 17.67 -12.52 8.75
CA SER A 161 18.88 -11.75 8.50
C SER A 161 19.38 -11.10 9.79
N GLU A 162 18.47 -10.48 10.55
CA GLU A 162 18.76 -9.88 11.85
C GLU A 162 19.29 -10.93 12.85
N LEU A 163 18.67 -12.11 12.91
CA LEU A 163 19.15 -13.23 13.75
C LEU A 163 20.60 -13.62 13.42
N GLN A 164 20.96 -13.67 12.13
CA GLN A 164 22.32 -13.96 11.70
C GLN A 164 23.31 -12.88 12.14
N GLU A 165 22.92 -11.61 12.17
CA GLU A 165 23.76 -10.52 12.67
C GLU A 165 23.98 -10.60 14.17
N PHE A 166 22.93 -10.89 14.95
CA PHE A 166 23.07 -11.16 16.39
C PHE A 166 24.02 -12.32 16.67
N LEU A 167 23.94 -13.40 15.89
CA LEU A 167 24.85 -14.54 16.05
C LEU A 167 26.30 -14.21 15.67
N LYS A 168 26.53 -13.36 14.67
CA LYS A 168 27.87 -12.90 14.28
C LYS A 168 28.50 -12.01 15.37
N THR A 169 27.72 -11.07 15.90
CA THR A 169 28.19 -10.15 16.95
C THR A 169 28.44 -10.88 18.27
N ALA A 170 27.61 -11.85 18.63
CA ALA A 170 27.82 -12.70 19.81
C ALA A 170 29.11 -13.55 19.71
N LYS A 171 29.45 -14.04 18.51
CA LYS A 171 30.69 -14.82 18.29
C LYS A 171 31.96 -13.96 18.29
N GLN A 172 31.84 -12.65 18.03
CA GLN A 172 32.99 -11.75 17.93
C GLN A 172 33.24 -11.00 19.25
N GLU A 173 33.71 -11.71 20.28
CA GLU A 173 34.32 -11.03 21.42
C GLU A 173 35.76 -10.61 21.07
N LYS A 174 36.10 -9.32 21.27
CA LYS A 174 37.48 -8.85 21.11
C LYS A 174 38.35 -9.50 22.18
N ILE A 175 39.48 -10.08 21.77
CA ILE A 175 40.47 -10.72 22.65
C ILE A 175 40.91 -9.80 23.80
N THR A 176 40.81 -8.49 23.60
CA THR A 176 41.11 -7.44 24.59
C THR A 176 40.22 -7.48 25.83
N LYS A 177 39.04 -8.11 25.78
CA LYS A 177 38.21 -8.36 26.97
C LYS A 177 38.88 -9.28 27.99
N PHE A 178 39.85 -10.10 27.56
CA PHE A 178 40.55 -11.05 28.41
C PHE A 178 41.89 -10.51 28.95
N PHE A 179 42.35 -9.34 28.48
CA PHE A 179 43.58 -8.74 28.99
C PHE A 179 43.29 -7.85 30.20
N LYS A 180 43.95 -8.13 31.32
CA LYS A 180 43.95 -7.26 32.50
C LYS A 180 44.87 -6.04 32.26
N PRO A 181 44.57 -4.85 32.82
CA PRO A 181 45.46 -3.71 32.76
C PRO A 181 46.82 -4.03 33.40
N LEU A 182 47.91 -3.62 32.75
CA LEU A 182 49.24 -3.74 33.36
C LEU A 182 49.30 -2.89 34.64
N PRO A 183 49.90 -3.38 35.74
CA PRO A 183 50.15 -2.57 36.92
C PRO A 183 50.94 -1.32 36.54
N LYS A 184 50.52 -0.16 37.05
CA LYS A 184 51.27 1.09 36.88
C LYS A 184 52.55 1.03 37.73
N PRO A 185 53.67 1.59 37.23
CA PRO A 185 54.94 1.66 37.94
C PRO A 185 54.87 2.56 39.17
#